data_AF-A0A8T4R3M0-F1
#
_entry.id   AF-A0A8T4R3M0-F1
#
_cell.length_a   1.000
_cell.length_b   1.000
_cell.length_c   1.000
_cell.angle_alpha   90.00
_cell.angle_beta   90.00
_cell.angle_gamma   90.00
#
_symmetry.space_group_name_H-M   'P 1'
#
loop_
_entity.id
_entity.type
_entity.pdbx_description
1 polymer ?
#
loop_
_entity_poly.entity_id
_entity_poly.type
_entity_poly.pdbx_seq_one_letter_code
_entity_poly.pdbx_strand_id
1 'polypeptide(L)'
;MVLEAIIGPAKAEKSPWELFLLGFLYATLGLFLAFFIFEKYASLVSVFLTVIASLVLFQKTLRFEEKKAMKTGDERKLMREHSRALAFLMLMFIGFVAAYTIWYIVLPDRFIQTLFGVQTETIVAINTGPSSTTSAISSSSALTGIFFNNFKVLLFSVLFAFFYG
;
A
#
# COMPACT_ATOMS: atom_id res chain seq x y z
N MET A 1 -6.18 -7.57 -20.59
CA MET A 1 -6.13 -8.77 -19.72
C MET A 1 -7.31 -8.76 -18.75
N VAL A 2 -7.95 -9.89 -18.46
CA VAL A 2 -9.29 -10.01 -17.81
C VAL A 2 -9.49 -9.20 -16.51
N LEU A 3 -8.43 -8.94 -15.73
CA LEU A 3 -8.45 -8.03 -14.56
C LEU A 3 -8.80 -6.56 -14.92
N GLU A 4 -8.56 -6.15 -16.17
CA GLU A 4 -8.90 -4.82 -16.70
C GLU A 4 -10.40 -4.56 -16.85
N ALA A 5 -11.22 -5.61 -16.80
CA ALA A 5 -12.67 -5.54 -17.02
C ALA A 5 -13.47 -5.36 -15.72
N ILE A 6 -12.85 -5.49 -14.54
CA ILE A 6 -13.60 -5.53 -13.27
C ILE A 6 -14.06 -4.11 -12.88
N ILE A 7 -13.18 -3.11 -12.91
CA ILE A 7 -13.54 -1.71 -12.63
C ILE A 7 -12.71 -0.78 -13.54
N GLY A 8 -13.41 -0.04 -14.42
CA GLY A 8 -12.81 1.07 -15.17
C GLY A 8 -12.78 2.35 -14.31
N PRO A 9 -11.80 3.26 -14.49
CA PRO A 9 -11.63 4.46 -13.68
C PRO A 9 -12.90 5.33 -13.57
N ALA A 10 -13.73 5.35 -14.63
CA ALA A 10 -15.01 6.07 -14.65
C ALA A 10 -16.12 5.45 -13.77
N LYS A 11 -16.11 4.14 -13.53
CA LYS A 11 -17.00 3.47 -12.58
C LYS A 11 -16.46 3.60 -11.15
N ALA A 12 -15.14 3.54 -11.05
CA ALA A 12 -14.35 3.72 -9.85
C ALA A 12 -14.60 5.10 -9.17
N GLU A 13 -14.75 6.16 -9.96
CA GLU A 13 -15.09 7.52 -9.46
C GLU A 13 -16.54 7.61 -8.91
N LYS A 14 -17.45 6.72 -9.33
CA LYS A 14 -18.88 6.76 -8.96
C LYS A 14 -19.21 5.91 -7.73
N SER A 15 -18.41 4.88 -7.43
CA SER A 15 -18.66 3.93 -6.34
C SER A 15 -17.44 3.77 -5.43
N PRO A 16 -17.18 4.70 -4.49
CA PRO A 16 -16.02 4.63 -3.60
C PRO A 16 -15.94 3.30 -2.82
N TRP A 17 -17.07 2.78 -2.36
CA TRP A 17 -17.13 1.51 -1.62
C TRP A 17 -16.64 0.30 -2.41
N GLU A 18 -16.77 0.28 -3.74
CA GLU A 18 -16.25 -0.82 -4.57
C GLU A 18 -14.73 -0.93 -4.48
N LEU A 19 -14.03 0.17 -4.24
CA LEU A 19 -12.57 0.22 -4.15
C LEU A 19 -12.03 -0.26 -2.83
N PHE A 20 -12.74 0.06 -1.76
CA PHE A 20 -12.45 -0.49 -0.45
C PHE A 20 -12.52 -2.02 -0.52
N LEU A 21 -13.62 -2.55 -1.09
CA LEU A 21 -13.80 -4.00 -1.25
C LEU A 21 -12.77 -4.61 -2.19
N LEU A 22 -12.44 -3.93 -3.29
CA LEU A 22 -11.41 -4.38 -4.21
C LEU A 22 -10.04 -4.45 -3.52
N GLY A 23 -9.69 -3.42 -2.75
CA GLY A 23 -8.48 -3.39 -1.95
C GLY A 23 -8.44 -4.56 -0.98
N PHE A 24 -9.51 -4.74 -0.22
CA PHE A 24 -9.67 -5.85 0.71
C PHE A 24 -9.46 -7.22 0.03
N LEU A 25 -10.08 -7.42 -1.13
CA LEU A 25 -9.99 -8.65 -1.90
C LEU A 25 -8.58 -8.88 -2.44
N TYR A 26 -7.92 -7.86 -2.98
CA TYR A 26 -6.54 -7.97 -3.47
C TYR A 26 -5.56 -8.33 -2.36
N ALA A 27 -5.67 -7.69 -1.18
CA ALA A 27 -4.83 -8.03 -0.03
C ALA A 27 -5.09 -9.46 0.47
N THR A 28 -6.36 -9.88 0.52
CA THR A 28 -6.73 -11.24 0.92
C THR A 28 -6.19 -12.29 -0.05
N LEU A 29 -6.32 -12.06 -1.36
CA LEU A 29 -5.74 -12.93 -2.38
C LEU A 29 -4.21 -12.93 -2.33
N GLY A 30 -3.59 -11.78 -2.09
CA GLY A 30 -2.14 -11.64 -1.93
C GLY A 30 -1.61 -12.48 -0.76
N LEU A 31 -2.25 -12.40 0.41
CA LEU A 31 -1.93 -13.24 1.58
C LEU A 31 -2.09 -14.72 1.27
N PHE A 32 -3.24 -15.10 0.70
CA PHE A 32 -3.54 -16.50 0.41
C PHE A 32 -2.53 -17.11 -0.57
N LEU A 33 -2.27 -16.43 -1.69
CA LEU A 33 -1.32 -16.89 -2.70
C LEU A 33 0.12 -16.92 -2.19
N ALA A 34 0.51 -15.92 -1.40
CA ALA A 34 1.84 -15.89 -0.79
C ALA A 34 2.05 -17.05 0.17
N PHE A 35 1.07 -17.35 1.02
CA PHE A 35 1.14 -18.49 1.92
C PHE A 35 1.17 -19.81 1.16
N PHE A 36 0.26 -19.99 0.19
CA PHE A 36 0.08 -21.25 -0.51
C PHE A 36 1.25 -21.62 -1.44
N ILE A 37 1.85 -20.64 -2.12
CA ILE A 37 2.88 -20.87 -3.14
C ILE A 37 4.28 -20.57 -2.61
N PHE A 38 4.42 -19.57 -1.73
CA PHE A 38 5.71 -18.99 -1.33
C PHE A 38 5.88 -18.96 0.20
N GLU A 39 5.45 -20.01 0.90
CA GLU A 39 5.39 -20.09 2.36
C GLU A 39 6.61 -19.45 3.08
N LYS A 40 7.83 -19.83 2.67
CA LYS A 40 9.09 -19.32 3.26
C LYS A 40 9.28 -17.80 3.17
N TYR A 41 8.73 -17.16 2.15
CA TYR A 41 8.85 -15.72 1.88
C TYR A 41 7.50 -15.00 1.94
N ALA A 42 6.48 -15.66 2.47
CA ALA A 42 5.08 -15.23 2.34
C ALA A 42 4.85 -13.82 2.92
N SER A 43 5.60 -13.45 3.97
CA SER A 43 5.54 -12.14 4.58
C SER A 43 5.84 -10.97 3.63
N LEU A 44 6.89 -11.05 2.81
CA LEU A 44 7.19 -10.00 1.80
C LEU A 44 6.40 -10.21 0.51
N VAL A 45 6.22 -11.47 0.10
CA VAL A 45 5.54 -11.82 -1.15
C VAL A 45 4.06 -11.43 -1.12
N SER A 46 3.38 -11.49 0.02
CA SER A 46 1.98 -11.07 0.16
C SER A 46 1.79 -9.58 -0.18
N VAL A 47 2.66 -8.73 0.34
CA VAL A 47 2.68 -7.29 0.05
C VAL A 47 2.98 -7.06 -1.43
N PHE A 48 3.98 -7.76 -1.97
CA PHE A 48 4.36 -7.65 -3.38
C PHE A 48 3.22 -8.03 -4.34
N LEU A 49 2.53 -9.15 -4.08
CA LEU A 49 1.39 -9.59 -4.89
C LEU A 49 0.23 -8.61 -4.82
N THR A 50 -0.04 -8.04 -3.64
CA THR A 50 -1.06 -7.00 -3.45
C THR A 50 -0.72 -5.74 -4.27
N VAL A 51 0.54 -5.31 -4.24
CA VAL A 51 1.01 -4.15 -5.02
C VAL A 51 0.85 -4.41 -6.51
N ILE A 52 1.27 -5.58 -7.03
CA ILE A 52 1.10 -5.91 -8.46
C ILE A 52 -0.37 -5.93 -8.86
N ALA A 53 -1.24 -6.53 -8.04
CA ALA A 53 -2.68 -6.55 -8.32
C ALA A 53 -3.26 -5.13 -8.41
N SER A 54 -2.79 -4.22 -7.56
CA SER A 54 -3.21 -2.81 -7.56
C SER A 54 -2.59 -1.98 -8.70
N LEU A 55 -1.45 -2.39 -9.26
CA LEU A 55 -0.66 -1.61 -10.21
C LEU A 55 -1.46 -1.25 -11.48
N VAL A 56 -2.25 -2.20 -12.00
CA VAL A 56 -3.06 -1.99 -13.20
C VAL A 56 -4.09 -0.87 -12.97
N LEU A 57 -4.76 -0.88 -11.81
CA LEU A 57 -5.73 0.15 -11.46
C LEU A 57 -5.05 1.50 -11.24
N PHE A 58 -3.93 1.50 -10.52
CA PHE A 58 -3.13 2.70 -10.25
C PHE A 58 -2.72 3.40 -11.56
N GLN A 59 -2.13 2.65 -12.50
CA GLN A 59 -1.72 3.15 -13.81
C GLN A 59 -2.89 3.67 -14.65
N LYS A 60 -4.05 3.00 -14.60
CA LYS A 60 -5.26 3.45 -15.29
C LYS A 60 -5.82 4.75 -14.70
N THR A 61 -5.80 4.90 -13.38
CA THR A 61 -6.24 6.12 -12.71
C THR A 61 -5.35 7.30 -13.08
N LEU A 62 -4.02 7.13 -13.04
CA LEU A 62 -3.08 8.18 -13.44
C LEU A 62 -3.24 8.58 -14.91
N ARG A 63 -3.33 7.62 -15.84
CA ARG A 63 -3.57 7.91 -17.27
C ARG A 63 -4.92 8.58 -17.52
N PHE A 64 -5.93 8.26 -16.73
CA PHE A 64 -7.25 8.91 -16.83
C PHE A 64 -7.20 10.36 -16.37
N GLU A 65 -6.51 10.61 -15.27
CA GLU A 65 -6.25 11.94 -14.73
C GLU A 65 -5.44 12.81 -15.71
N GLU A 66 -4.35 12.28 -16.26
CA GLU A 66 -3.52 12.99 -17.24
C GLU A 66 -4.32 13.42 -18.47
N LYS A 67 -5.20 12.54 -18.98
CA LYS A 67 -6.11 12.89 -20.10
C LYS A 67 -7.11 13.97 -19.74
N LYS A 68 -7.51 14.09 -18.47
CA LYS A 68 -8.43 15.13 -17.97
C LYS A 68 -7.68 16.46 -17.78
N ALA A 69 -6.42 16.38 -17.34
CA ALA A 69 -5.49 17.51 -17.21
C ALA A 69 -5.23 18.17 -18.58
N MET A 70 -4.92 17.39 -19.62
CA MET A 70 -4.67 17.90 -20.97
C MET A 70 -5.83 18.72 -21.58
N LYS A 71 -7.07 18.52 -21.10
CA LYS A 71 -8.26 19.25 -21.57
C LYS A 71 -8.56 20.50 -20.75
N THR A 72 -7.91 20.70 -19.62
CA THR A 72 -8.20 21.75 -18.65
C THR A 72 -6.97 22.63 -18.46
N GLY A 73 -6.96 23.83 -19.02
CA GLY A 73 -5.84 24.78 -18.89
C GLY A 73 -5.79 25.56 -17.56
N ASP A 74 -6.55 25.14 -16.54
CA ASP A 74 -6.64 25.82 -15.24
C ASP A 74 -6.01 24.97 -14.14
N GLU A 75 -4.91 25.48 -13.56
CA GLU A 75 -4.11 24.84 -12.52
C GLU A 75 -4.91 24.57 -11.24
N ARG A 76 -5.85 25.45 -10.86
CA ARG A 76 -6.66 25.23 -9.64
C ARG A 76 -7.62 24.07 -9.83
N LYS A 77 -8.19 23.94 -11.02
CA LYS A 77 -9.07 22.83 -11.36
C LYS A 77 -8.28 21.53 -11.46
N LEU A 78 -7.05 21.58 -11.97
CA LEU A 78 -6.12 20.45 -12.00
C LEU A 78 -5.82 19.90 -10.60
N MET A 79 -5.41 20.75 -9.64
CA MET A 79 -5.15 20.33 -8.25
C MET A 79 -6.36 19.66 -7.59
N ARG A 80 -7.58 20.10 -7.94
CA ARG A 80 -8.82 19.50 -7.43
C ARG A 80 -9.11 18.12 -8.01
N GLU A 81 -8.72 17.87 -9.26
CA GLU A 81 -8.84 16.52 -9.84
C GLU A 81 -7.79 15.57 -9.24
N HIS A 82 -6.57 16.07 -8.98
CA HIS A 82 -5.54 15.33 -8.25
C HIS A 82 -5.97 14.88 -6.86
N SER A 83 -6.58 15.76 -6.08
CA SER A 83 -7.06 15.38 -4.74
C SER A 83 -8.18 14.34 -4.78
N ARG A 84 -9.00 14.30 -5.84
CA ARG A 84 -10.02 13.26 -6.04
C ARG A 84 -9.40 11.90 -6.39
N ALA A 85 -8.43 11.87 -7.30
CA ALA A 85 -7.70 10.64 -7.63
C ALA A 85 -6.93 10.11 -6.41
N LEU A 86 -6.35 11.00 -5.59
CA LEU A 86 -5.71 10.62 -4.34
C LEU A 86 -6.72 10.03 -3.34
N ALA A 87 -7.86 10.68 -3.14
CA ALA A 87 -8.91 10.18 -2.24
C ALA A 87 -9.40 8.77 -2.65
N PHE A 88 -9.52 8.54 -3.95
CA PHE A 88 -9.83 7.25 -4.55
C PHE A 88 -8.81 6.16 -4.18
N LEU A 89 -7.51 6.46 -4.34
CA LEU A 89 -6.43 5.53 -4.02
C LEU A 89 -6.32 5.29 -2.51
N MET A 90 -6.55 6.33 -1.71
CA MET A 90 -6.59 6.24 -0.24
C MET A 90 -7.69 5.28 0.23
N LEU A 91 -8.87 5.29 -0.41
CA LEU A 91 -9.94 4.38 -0.02
C LEU A 91 -9.63 2.92 -0.33
N MET A 92 -8.98 2.65 -1.47
CA MET A 92 -8.45 1.32 -1.77
C MET A 92 -7.39 0.90 -0.74
N PHE A 93 -6.51 1.82 -0.34
CA PHE A 93 -5.52 1.58 0.70
C PHE A 93 -6.15 1.23 2.05
N ILE A 94 -7.23 1.91 2.45
CA ILE A 94 -8.00 1.56 3.65
C ILE A 94 -8.55 0.12 3.54
N GLY A 95 -8.95 -0.31 2.34
CA GLY A 95 -9.32 -1.70 2.06
C GLY A 95 -8.18 -2.70 2.35
N PHE A 96 -6.95 -2.38 1.92
CA PHE A 96 -5.77 -3.19 2.25
C PHE A 96 -5.55 -3.28 3.76
N VAL A 97 -5.58 -2.14 4.45
CA VAL A 97 -5.40 -2.07 5.90
C VAL A 97 -6.45 -2.93 6.61
N ALA A 98 -7.73 -2.80 6.25
CA ALA A 98 -8.80 -3.59 6.83
C ALA A 98 -8.59 -5.10 6.65
N ALA A 99 -8.19 -5.55 5.45
CA ALA A 99 -7.88 -6.96 5.20
C ALA A 99 -6.71 -7.45 6.06
N TYR A 100 -5.58 -6.74 6.05
CA TYR A 100 -4.42 -7.14 6.84
C TYR A 100 -4.72 -7.16 8.33
N THR A 101 -5.45 -6.16 8.85
CA THR A 101 -5.87 -6.13 10.25
C THR A 101 -6.79 -7.31 10.59
N ILE A 102 -7.79 -7.60 9.76
CA ILE A 102 -8.70 -8.73 10.00
C ILE A 102 -7.94 -10.05 10.00
N TRP A 103 -7.08 -10.30 9.00
CA TRP A 103 -6.32 -11.55 8.93
C TRP A 103 -5.29 -11.69 10.05
N TYR A 104 -4.67 -10.59 10.48
CA TYR A 104 -3.76 -10.60 11.63
C TYR A 104 -4.49 -10.95 12.94
N ILE A 105 -5.73 -10.50 13.13
CA ILE A 105 -6.52 -10.77 14.35
C ILE A 105 -7.12 -12.20 14.33
N VAL A 106 -7.57 -12.67 13.17
CA VAL A 106 -8.34 -13.92 13.05
C VAL A 106 -7.44 -15.15 12.94
N LEU A 107 -6.24 -15.02 12.36
CA LEU A 107 -5.37 -16.18 12.12
C LEU A 107 -4.67 -16.66 13.40
N PRO A 108 -4.43 -17.97 13.55
CA PRO A 108 -3.57 -18.51 14.60
C PRO A 108 -2.12 -18.04 14.49
N ASP A 109 -1.41 -17.96 15.62
CA ASP A 109 -0.02 -17.47 15.73
C ASP A 109 0.95 -18.09 14.72
N ARG A 110 0.81 -19.40 14.46
CA ARG A 110 1.67 -20.11 13.48
C ARG A 110 1.60 -19.51 12.08
N PHE A 111 0.43 -19.04 11.66
CA PHE A 111 0.25 -18.42 10.35
C PHE A 111 0.68 -16.95 10.38
N ILE A 112 0.49 -16.27 11.52
CA ILE A 112 0.93 -14.89 11.70
C ILE A 112 2.45 -14.79 11.55
N GLN A 113 3.21 -15.70 12.17
CA GLN A 113 4.68 -15.72 12.05
C GLN A 113 5.14 -15.87 10.59
N THR A 114 4.46 -16.70 9.81
CA THR A 114 4.79 -16.91 8.39
C THR A 114 4.37 -15.73 7.49
N LEU A 115 3.16 -15.19 7.71
CA LEU A 115 2.56 -14.16 6.85
C LEU A 115 2.92 -12.73 7.24
N PHE A 116 3.29 -12.48 8.49
CA PHE A 116 3.52 -11.15 9.05
C PHE A 116 4.85 -11.04 9.80
N GLY A 117 5.72 -12.05 9.71
CA GLY A 117 6.98 -12.12 10.47
C GLY A 117 7.87 -10.90 10.28
N VAL A 118 8.16 -10.51 9.03
CA VAL A 118 9.03 -9.36 8.74
C VAL A 118 8.41 -8.05 9.23
N GLN A 119 7.09 -7.89 9.07
CA GLN A 119 6.39 -6.69 9.56
C GLN A 119 6.43 -6.62 11.08
N THR A 120 6.20 -7.74 11.75
CA THR A 120 6.21 -7.83 13.22
C THR A 120 7.59 -7.59 13.78
N GLU A 121 8.63 -8.20 13.20
CA GLU A 121 10.04 -7.97 13.57
C GLU A 121 10.42 -6.50 13.40
N THR A 122 10.01 -5.87 12.30
CA THR A 122 10.26 -4.44 12.07
C THR A 122 9.58 -3.56 13.11
N ILE A 123 8.33 -3.86 13.48
CA ILE A 123 7.59 -3.12 14.52
C ILE A 123 8.28 -3.29 15.87
N VAL A 124 8.69 -4.51 16.23
CA VAL A 124 9.42 -4.79 17.46
C VAL A 124 10.75 -4.02 17.45
N ALA A 125 11.53 -4.08 16.36
CA ALA A 125 12.82 -3.39 16.26
C ALA A 125 12.69 -1.86 16.45
N ILE A 126 11.63 -1.25 15.90
CA ILE A 126 11.32 0.17 16.10
C ILE A 126 10.96 0.46 17.55
N ASN A 127 10.17 -0.41 18.18
CA ASN A 127 9.68 -0.22 19.55
C ASN A 127 10.74 -0.53 20.61
N THR A 128 11.66 -1.46 20.35
CA THR A 128 12.68 -1.87 21.32
C THR A 128 13.94 -1.02 21.23
N GLY A 129 14.27 -0.47 20.06
CA GLY A 129 15.44 0.40 19.84
C GLY A 129 16.78 -0.23 20.27
N PRO A 130 17.92 0.42 19.97
CA PRO A 130 19.23 -0.03 20.45
C PRO A 130 19.44 0.43 21.90
N SER A 131 18.59 0.03 22.85
CA SER A 131 18.77 0.30 24.30
C SER A 131 17.79 -0.53 25.14
N SER A 132 18.05 -1.82 25.28
CA SER A 132 17.45 -2.65 26.31
C SER A 132 17.98 -2.25 27.70
N THR A 133 17.53 -1.13 28.26
CA THR A 133 17.47 -0.89 29.71
C THR A 133 16.74 0.43 29.97
N THR A 134 15.64 0.35 30.73
CA THR A 134 15.14 1.34 31.69
C THR A 134 15.23 2.82 31.30
N SER A 135 14.05 3.46 31.24
CA SER A 135 13.79 4.92 31.31
C SER A 135 13.46 5.58 29.97
N ALA A 136 12.28 6.19 29.92
CA ALA A 136 11.81 7.19 28.96
C ALA A 136 12.12 6.90 27.48
N ILE A 137 11.09 6.43 26.78
CA ILE A 137 10.92 6.54 25.34
C ILE A 137 11.54 7.86 24.85
N SER A 138 12.73 7.79 24.24
CA SER A 138 13.20 8.85 23.35
C SER A 138 12.37 8.72 22.08
N SER A 139 11.10 9.13 22.14
CA SER A 139 10.14 9.15 21.02
C SER A 139 10.71 9.87 19.80
N SER A 140 11.62 10.82 20.03
CA SER A 140 12.43 11.49 19.02
C SER A 140 13.31 10.54 18.19
N SER A 141 13.91 9.51 18.82
CA SER A 141 14.79 8.54 18.13
C SER A 141 13.99 7.62 17.20
N ALA A 142 12.85 7.09 17.66
CA ALA A 142 11.96 6.27 16.84
C ALA A 142 11.38 7.06 15.66
N LEU A 143 10.91 8.30 15.89
CA LEU A 143 10.40 9.18 14.84
C LEU A 143 11.49 9.46 13.79
N THR A 144 12.71 9.78 14.22
CA THR A 144 13.85 10.05 13.33
C THR A 144 14.17 8.82 12.48
N GLY A 145 14.19 7.63 13.09
CA GLY A 145 14.39 6.37 12.36
C GLY A 145 13.33 6.13 11.29
N ILE A 146 12.05 6.28 11.63
CA ILE A 146 10.93 6.10 10.68
C ILE A 146 10.99 7.16 9.57
N PHE A 147 11.25 8.42 9.92
CA PHE A 147 11.32 9.53 8.96
C PHE A 147 12.43 9.31 7.93
N PHE A 148 13.66 9.05 8.37
CA PHE A 148 14.78 8.83 7.46
C PHE A 148 14.62 7.54 6.65
N ASN A 149 13.96 6.50 7.18
CA ASN A 149 13.65 5.32 6.39
C ASN A 149 12.70 5.64 5.21
N ASN A 150 11.63 6.39 5.45
CA ASN A 150 10.73 6.84 4.38
C ASN A 150 11.41 7.80 3.41
N PHE A 151 12.29 8.68 3.91
CA PHE A 151 13.08 9.57 3.05
C PHE A 151 14.02 8.80 2.12
N LYS A 152 14.65 7.71 2.59
CA LYS A 152 15.44 6.81 1.74
C LYS A 152 14.59 6.19 0.62
N VAL A 153 13.40 5.72 0.95
CA VAL A 153 12.47 5.14 -0.04
C VAL A 153 12.02 6.20 -1.06
N LEU A 154 11.75 7.42 -0.61
CA LEU A 154 11.44 8.55 -1.50
C LEU A 154 12.59 8.84 -2.46
N LEU A 155 13.83 8.93 -1.95
CA LEU A 155 15.02 9.17 -2.76
C LEU A 155 15.21 8.06 -3.80
N PHE A 156 15.04 6.80 -3.38
CA PHE A 156 15.10 5.66 -4.29
C PHE A 156 14.03 5.76 -5.38
N SER A 157 12.80 6.11 -5.02
CA SER A 157 11.69 6.26 -5.98
C SER A 157 11.96 7.37 -6.99
N VAL A 158 12.49 8.52 -6.54
CA VAL A 158 12.86 9.64 -7.42
C VAL A 158 13.98 9.23 -8.37
N LEU A 159 15.03 8.56 -7.87
CA LEU A 159 16.13 8.08 -8.72
C LEU A 159 15.64 7.09 -9.79
N PHE A 160 14.79 6.13 -9.41
CA PHE A 160 14.25 5.14 -10.34
C PHE A 160 13.27 5.76 -11.36
N ALA A 161 12.56 6.82 -11.01
CA ALA A 161 11.72 7.56 -11.95
C ALA A 161 12.53 8.18 -13.10
N PHE A 162 13.81 8.53 -12.93
CA PHE A 162 14.65 8.98 -14.06
C PHE A 162 15.03 7.86 -15.03
N PHE A 163 15.10 6.61 -14.57
CA PHE A 163 15.49 5.47 -15.39
C PHE A 163 14.30 4.76 -16.05
N TYR A 164 13.17 4.68 -15.34
CA TYR A 164 11.99 3.90 -15.73
C TYR A 164 10.72 4.73 -15.91
N GLY A 165 10.73 6.00 -15.49
CA GLY A 165 9.58 6.92 -15.57
C GLY A 165 9.51 7.67 -16.90
#